data_AF-A0A1M8A9G8-F1
#
_entry.id   AF-A0A1M8A9G8-F1
#
_cell.length_a   1.000
_cell.length_b   1.000
_cell.length_c   1.000
_cell.angle_alpha   90.00
_cell.angle_beta   90.00
_cell.angle_gamma   90.00
#
_symmetry.space_group_name_H-M   'P 1'
#
loop_
_entity.id
_entity.type
_entity.pdbx_description
1 polymer ?
#
loop_
_entity_poly.entity_id
_entity_poly.type
_entity_poly.pdbx_seq_one_letter_code
_entity_poly.pdbx_strand_id
1 'polypeptide(L)'
;MHAWAAPRTQPFVGGRAPWPGSIVLGRQVAGLRARAAPAPTPTLWTPTLPRPAYRAFLRDAMRLMARTTRTLEQVVAACAPVPSWVDHVHKREELQCVLLEAALRARVPLPRLEQLCTVQAQPPAGVPPPLLAFRRAMLFRAFTAQLQGQRFVAAAQLLGDARLRPSQTTYMLRQLLQALRTPSAAPLTSEPTHSPRAALREACERLATVAQRRGAVDERVFLGVLRELSRRHMHTHMAPWARVCAPLVRGGPTLAPQLAEVVRRVATRHGAAPDAAMLVMALPPPWRTPSMLHTLLLYLDEEPSPQAGAATRAVWDDVRSGLGPLLAQLHTHFARLRVHASRASARAAWHEWRALEQLDAVPDALRAQAALLVVQTLSAAGRLSLAMRLAERRAPSVLVAHGTAALYAMLRSVLQAAQTHGQSERRTLLSHMYECVLRAAAQRPSPPAPDHTRALQLRERMPCMHGPPAVPSSAVVHALLAHVSRLVDTYALRPDLATLQLLVRTATQWNTAMDSRALWHMADLALPRVPGPRPPVYRALLCDLAAALERRHDRASARHARALARRCARRVRRPLAREAAPGTAAAGAEPIVGPAASTLGRR
;
A
#
# COMPACT_ATOMS: atom_id res chain seq x y z
N MET A 1 21.98 48.77 -23.65
CA MET A 1 22.14 49.46 -22.37
C MET A 1 22.44 48.43 -21.29
N HIS A 2 23.71 48.44 -20.86
CA HIS A 2 24.39 47.78 -19.71
C HIS A 2 24.06 46.30 -19.40
N ALA A 3 24.85 45.32 -19.88
CA ALA A 3 26.22 44.87 -19.46
C ALA A 3 26.17 43.92 -18.24
N TRP A 4 26.24 42.59 -18.42
CA TRP A 4 27.43 41.72 -18.45
C TRP A 4 28.32 41.77 -17.19
N ALA A 5 28.43 40.64 -16.47
CA ALA A 5 29.70 39.97 -16.16
C ALA A 5 29.52 38.77 -15.19
N ALA A 6 29.97 37.59 -15.62
CA ALA A 6 30.55 36.59 -14.71
C ALA A 6 32.01 36.97 -14.42
N PRO A 7 32.61 36.59 -13.27
CA PRO A 7 33.65 35.55 -13.35
C PRO A 7 33.89 34.67 -12.09
N ARG A 8 34.32 33.42 -12.38
CA ARG A 8 35.47 32.63 -11.84
C ARG A 8 35.67 32.35 -10.33
N THR A 9 35.48 31.06 -9.98
CA THR A 9 36.38 30.09 -9.28
C THR A 9 37.42 30.51 -8.22
N GLN A 10 37.19 30.03 -6.97
CA GLN A 10 38.07 29.34 -5.96
C GLN A 10 39.40 29.97 -5.47
N PRO A 11 40.04 29.54 -4.32
CA PRO A 11 39.71 28.54 -3.28
C PRO A 11 39.91 29.05 -1.80
N PHE A 12 39.97 28.14 -0.79
CA PHE A 12 40.38 28.31 0.64
C PHE A 12 39.34 28.90 1.62
N VAL A 13 39.24 28.55 2.91
CA VAL A 13 39.69 27.44 3.78
C VAL A 13 38.86 27.56 5.08
N GLY A 14 38.56 26.41 5.71
CA GLY A 14 38.20 26.19 7.12
C GLY A 14 37.61 27.33 7.98
N GLY A 15 36.37 27.12 8.46
CA GLY A 15 35.86 27.87 9.60
C GLY A 15 34.45 27.44 10.00
N ARG A 16 34.31 26.86 11.20
CA ARG A 16 33.04 26.40 11.79
C ARG A 16 31.98 27.52 11.81
N ALA A 17 30.82 27.29 11.18
CA ALA A 17 29.65 28.15 11.36
C ALA A 17 28.97 27.87 12.72
N PRO A 18 28.64 28.91 13.51
CA PRO A 18 27.88 28.80 14.76
C PRO A 18 26.37 28.75 14.49
N TRP A 19 25.63 28.23 15.47
CA TRP A 19 24.18 28.06 15.48
C TRP A 19 23.43 29.40 15.38
N PRO A 20 22.27 29.48 14.69
CA PRO A 20 21.49 30.71 14.60
C PRO A 20 20.55 30.85 15.80
N GLY A 21 20.64 31.98 16.49
CA GLY A 21 19.76 32.32 17.61
C GLY A 21 20.04 33.69 18.20
N SER A 22 19.88 34.76 17.43
CA SER A 22 19.46 36.05 17.99
C SER A 22 18.86 36.91 16.87
N ILE A 23 17.55 37.11 16.93
CA ILE A 23 16.88 38.25 16.32
C ILE A 23 16.43 39.11 17.50
N VAL A 24 17.04 40.28 17.66
CA VAL A 24 16.50 41.37 18.46
C VAL A 24 16.77 42.66 17.70
N LEU A 25 15.69 43.45 17.49
CA LEU A 25 15.56 44.92 17.53
C LEU A 25 14.37 45.32 16.60
N GLY A 26 13.39 46.14 17.02
CA GLY A 26 13.23 46.86 18.26
C GLY A 26 11.90 47.62 18.41
N ARG A 27 11.67 48.05 19.66
CA ARG A 27 10.99 49.26 20.22
C ARG A 27 9.65 49.77 19.67
N GLN A 28 8.66 49.85 20.58
CA GLN A 28 8.02 51.07 21.13
C GLN A 28 7.33 50.70 22.47
N VAL A 29 7.85 51.07 23.66
CA VAL A 29 7.40 52.14 24.63
C VAL A 29 5.86 52.14 24.84
N ALA A 30 5.23 52.03 26.02
CA ALA A 30 5.52 52.42 27.41
C ALA A 30 4.72 51.56 28.41
N GLY A 31 5.15 51.51 29.68
CA GLY A 31 4.36 50.92 30.77
C GLY A 31 5.21 50.39 31.93
N LEU A 32 5.75 51.29 32.74
CA LEU A 32 6.50 50.98 33.96
C LEU A 32 5.61 50.23 34.97
N ARG A 33 5.83 48.92 35.10
CA ARG A 33 5.72 48.21 36.39
C ARG A 33 7.10 47.70 36.73
N ALA A 34 7.63 48.13 37.86
CA ALA A 34 8.87 47.63 38.43
C ALA A 34 8.76 46.09 38.55
N ARG A 35 9.34 45.38 37.58
CA ARG A 35 9.53 43.94 37.70
C ARG A 35 10.68 43.75 38.68
N ALA A 36 10.36 43.18 39.83
CA ALA A 36 11.33 42.57 40.72
C ALA A 36 12.38 41.80 39.89
N ALA A 37 13.65 41.94 40.26
CA ALA A 37 14.75 41.24 39.61
C ALA A 37 14.35 39.77 39.38
N PRO A 38 14.55 39.21 38.17
CA PRO A 38 14.19 37.82 37.92
C PRO A 38 14.93 36.97 38.95
N ALA A 39 14.17 36.22 39.75
CA ALA A 39 14.73 35.25 40.68
C ALA A 39 15.79 34.42 39.95
N PRO A 40 16.95 34.13 40.57
CA PRO A 40 18.00 33.38 39.91
C PRO A 40 17.39 32.09 39.37
N THR A 41 17.39 31.94 38.04
CA THR A 41 16.95 30.70 37.41
C THR A 41 17.77 29.58 38.05
N PRO A 42 17.14 28.58 38.67
CA PRO A 42 17.89 27.51 39.32
C PRO A 42 18.85 26.93 38.28
N THR A 43 20.13 26.92 38.60
CA THR A 43 21.17 26.33 37.77
C THR A 43 21.29 24.84 38.09
N LEU A 44 21.80 24.06 37.14
CA LEU A 44 22.24 22.69 37.39
C LEU A 44 23.21 22.67 38.60
N TRP A 45 23.13 21.64 39.43
CA TRP A 45 23.96 21.50 40.64
C TRP A 45 25.34 20.90 40.35
N THR A 46 25.45 20.00 39.37
CA THR A 46 26.72 19.34 39.01
C THR A 46 27.88 20.27 38.64
N PRO A 47 27.68 21.49 38.05
CA PRO A 47 28.76 22.45 37.85
C PRO A 47 29.34 23.04 39.14
N THR A 48 28.61 22.98 40.27
CA THR A 48 29.10 23.48 41.57
C THR A 48 29.93 22.44 42.33
N LEU A 49 30.05 21.22 41.78
CA LEU A 49 30.87 20.16 42.37
C LEU A 49 32.38 20.43 42.20
N PRO A 50 33.20 20.10 43.21
CA PRO A 50 34.65 20.10 43.06
C PRO A 50 35.07 19.22 41.88
N ARG A 51 35.88 19.79 40.96
CA ARG A 51 36.43 19.08 39.79
C ARG A 51 37.05 17.70 40.11
N PRO A 52 37.85 17.51 41.19
CA PRO A 52 38.42 16.20 41.48
C PRO A 52 37.35 15.16 41.84
N ALA A 53 36.36 15.52 42.65
CA ALA A 53 35.26 14.64 43.04
C ALA A 53 34.40 14.25 41.83
N TYR A 54 34.09 15.22 40.97
CA TYR A 54 33.36 14.99 39.72
C TYR A 54 34.10 14.02 38.78
N ARG A 55 35.43 14.18 38.63
CA ARG A 55 36.25 13.30 37.79
C ARG A 55 36.38 11.90 38.38
N ALA A 56 36.53 11.78 39.70
CA ALA A 56 36.59 10.49 40.38
C ALA A 56 35.27 9.72 40.18
N PHE A 57 34.14 10.37 40.45
CA PHE A 57 32.81 9.82 40.20
C PHE A 57 32.66 9.30 38.76
N LEU A 58 32.96 10.12 37.74
CA LEU A 58 32.84 9.71 36.34
C LEU A 58 33.73 8.51 36.02
N ARG A 59 34.97 8.48 36.53
CA ARG A 59 35.93 7.40 36.29
C ARG A 59 35.41 6.08 36.87
N ASP A 60 34.98 6.11 38.13
CA ASP A 60 34.56 4.91 38.84
C ASP A 60 33.22 4.39 38.32
N ALA A 61 32.29 5.30 38.04
CA ALA A 61 31.01 4.96 37.43
C ALA A 61 31.17 4.38 36.01
N MET A 62 32.03 4.96 35.16
CA MET A 62 32.29 4.41 33.82
C MET A 62 32.99 3.04 33.88
N ARG A 63 33.92 2.83 34.83
CA ARG A 63 34.54 1.52 35.07
C ARG A 63 33.50 0.49 35.54
N LEU A 64 32.62 0.87 36.46
CA LEU A 64 31.55 0.00 36.95
C LEU A 64 30.55 -0.34 35.84
N MET A 65 30.17 0.64 35.02
CA MET A 65 29.26 0.45 33.88
C MET A 65 29.83 -0.45 32.79
N ALA A 66 31.15 -0.43 32.60
CA ALA A 66 31.84 -1.31 31.65
C ALA A 66 31.90 -2.76 32.15
N ARG A 67 31.95 -2.98 33.47
CA ARG A 67 32.07 -4.31 34.10
C ARG A 67 30.74 -4.95 34.48
N THR A 68 29.65 -4.19 34.52
CA THR A 68 28.36 -4.66 35.05
C THR A 68 27.18 -4.24 34.17
N THR A 69 26.04 -4.93 34.32
CA THR A 69 24.77 -4.60 33.65
C THR A 69 23.86 -3.69 34.49
N ARG A 70 24.38 -3.10 35.58
CA ARG A 70 23.64 -2.23 36.51
C ARG A 70 22.95 -1.04 35.83
N THR A 71 21.80 -0.61 36.33
CA THR A 71 21.09 0.59 35.84
C THR A 71 21.82 1.88 36.24
N LEU A 72 21.52 3.00 35.58
CA LEU A 72 22.10 4.30 35.95
C LEU A 72 21.86 4.63 37.43
N GLU A 73 20.69 4.30 37.97
CA GLU A 73 20.36 4.46 39.39
C GLU A 73 21.32 3.70 40.30
N GLN A 74 21.54 2.41 40.01
CA GLN A 74 22.42 1.54 40.79
C GLN A 74 23.89 1.98 40.69
N VAL A 75 24.32 2.50 39.54
CA VAL A 75 25.68 3.02 39.38
C VAL A 75 25.87 4.32 40.16
N VAL A 76 24.89 5.24 40.12
CA VAL A 76 24.96 6.47 40.93
C VAL A 76 24.98 6.14 42.41
N ALA A 77 24.12 5.21 42.87
CA ALA A 77 24.09 4.81 44.27
C ALA A 77 25.41 4.18 44.76
N ALA A 78 26.11 3.45 43.90
CA ALA A 78 27.36 2.77 44.26
C ALA A 78 28.61 3.67 44.18
N CYS A 79 28.61 4.69 43.33
CA CYS A 79 29.79 5.50 43.04
C CYS A 79 29.70 6.95 43.54
N ALA A 80 28.55 7.38 44.07
CA ALA A 80 28.39 8.74 44.57
C ALA A 80 29.42 9.04 45.68
N PRO A 81 30.19 10.14 45.58
CA PRO A 81 31.20 10.49 46.58
C PRO A 81 30.61 10.78 47.97
N VAL A 82 29.34 11.19 48.02
CA VAL A 82 28.64 11.57 49.25
C VAL A 82 27.24 10.94 49.24
N PRO A 83 26.87 10.15 50.27
CA PRO A 83 25.56 9.50 50.37
C PRO A 83 24.39 10.48 50.31
N SER A 84 24.51 11.65 50.96
CA SER A 84 23.47 12.70 50.98
C SER A 84 23.12 13.28 49.61
N TRP A 85 23.96 13.07 48.58
CA TRP A 85 23.65 13.45 47.21
C TRP A 85 22.71 12.48 46.52
N VAL A 86 22.72 11.21 46.94
CA VAL A 86 21.84 10.15 46.44
C VAL A 86 20.45 10.29 47.05
N ASP A 87 20.37 10.74 48.31
CA ASP A 87 19.12 10.96 49.04
C ASP A 87 18.29 12.10 48.42
N HIS A 88 18.97 13.10 47.85
CA HIS A 88 18.29 14.21 47.18
C HIS A 88 17.92 13.83 45.74
N VAL A 89 16.64 13.57 45.50
CA VAL A 89 16.08 13.08 44.22
C VAL A 89 16.64 13.84 43.01
N HIS A 90 16.58 15.18 42.97
CA HIS A 90 17.07 15.94 41.81
C HIS A 90 18.58 15.87 41.57
N LYS A 91 19.39 15.73 42.63
CA LYS A 91 20.86 15.61 42.50
C LYS A 91 21.21 14.23 41.93
N ARG A 92 20.56 13.18 42.43
CA ARG A 92 20.64 11.82 41.88
C ARG A 92 20.27 11.79 40.40
N GLU A 93 19.15 12.40 40.04
CA GLU A 93 18.66 12.50 38.66
C GLU A 93 19.63 13.27 37.73
N GLU A 94 20.30 14.30 38.25
CA GLU A 94 21.29 15.06 37.50
C GLU A 94 22.57 14.25 37.26
N LEU A 95 23.05 13.52 38.26
CA LEU A 95 24.19 12.59 38.14
C LEU A 95 23.92 11.49 37.10
N GLN A 96 22.70 10.96 37.04
CA GLN A 96 22.32 10.00 35.99
C GLN A 96 22.45 10.60 34.58
N CYS A 97 22.06 11.86 34.39
CA CYS A 97 22.16 12.54 33.10
C CYS A 97 23.62 12.79 32.71
N VAL A 98 24.46 13.16 33.69
CA VAL A 98 25.91 13.30 33.51
C VAL A 98 26.57 11.97 33.10
N LEU A 99 26.19 10.87 33.75
CA LEU A 99 26.68 9.54 33.40
C LEU A 99 26.25 9.11 32.00
N LEU A 100 24.99 9.37 31.62
CA LEU A 100 24.51 9.11 30.27
C LEU A 100 25.27 9.94 29.24
N GLU A 101 25.66 11.18 29.58
CA GLU A 101 26.48 12.02 28.72
C GLU A 101 27.89 11.48 28.55
N ALA A 102 28.52 11.04 29.63
CA ALA A 102 29.81 10.39 29.59
C ALA A 102 29.76 9.10 28.75
N ALA A 103 28.71 8.28 28.91
CA ALA A 103 28.51 7.05 28.15
C ALA A 103 28.36 7.31 26.64
N LEU A 104 27.60 8.34 26.24
CA LEU A 104 27.46 8.72 24.84
C LEU A 104 28.77 9.25 24.24
N ARG A 105 29.54 10.06 25.00
CA ARG A 105 30.85 10.55 24.57
C ARG A 105 31.88 9.41 24.43
N ALA A 106 31.82 8.42 25.32
CA ALA A 106 32.69 7.24 25.30
C ALA A 106 32.27 6.18 24.26
N ARG A 107 31.19 6.39 23.49
CA ARG A 107 30.66 5.46 22.49
C ARG A 107 30.42 4.05 23.04
N VAL A 108 29.80 3.96 24.21
CA VAL A 108 29.38 2.70 24.82
C VAL A 108 28.54 1.87 23.82
N PRO A 109 28.67 0.52 23.80
CA PRO A 109 27.91 -0.32 22.89
C PRO A 109 26.41 -0.01 22.91
N LEU A 110 25.79 0.05 21.73
CA LEU A 110 24.39 0.46 21.57
C LEU A 110 23.38 -0.41 22.34
N PRO A 111 23.56 -1.73 22.51
CA PRO A 111 22.71 -2.55 23.39
C PRO A 111 22.78 -2.12 24.85
N ARG A 112 23.97 -1.73 25.31
CA ARG A 112 24.15 -1.20 26.66
C ARG A 112 23.51 0.17 26.82
N LEU A 113 23.60 1.02 25.81
CA LEU A 113 22.94 2.33 25.80
C LEU A 113 21.40 2.21 25.91
N GLU A 114 20.80 1.20 25.27
CA GLU A 114 19.36 0.89 25.37
C GLU A 114 18.95 0.55 26.81
N GLN A 115 19.72 -0.31 27.49
CA GLN A 115 19.47 -0.67 28.90
C GLN A 115 19.59 0.52 29.86
N LEU A 116 20.45 1.48 29.54
CA LEU A 116 20.66 2.68 30.37
C LEU A 116 19.54 3.72 30.18
N CYS A 117 18.84 3.70 29.05
CA CYS A 117 17.77 4.65 28.75
C CYS A 117 16.40 4.04 29.06
N THR A 118 15.99 4.11 30.33
CA THR A 118 14.65 3.65 30.72
C THR A 118 13.58 4.66 30.27
N VAL A 119 12.59 4.16 29.51
CA VAL A 119 11.45 4.96 29.04
C VAL A 119 10.50 5.21 30.20
N GLN A 120 10.25 6.48 30.51
CA GLN A 120 9.32 6.85 31.57
C GLN A 120 7.89 7.03 31.06
N ALA A 121 6.93 6.38 31.72
CA ALA A 121 5.52 6.45 31.36
C ALA A 121 4.79 7.66 31.95
N GLN A 122 5.28 8.28 33.02
CA GLN A 122 4.59 9.40 33.68
C GLN A 122 5.38 10.71 33.53
N PRO A 123 4.71 11.86 33.37
CA PRO A 123 5.38 13.14 33.31
C PRO A 123 6.03 13.46 34.67
N PRO A 124 7.28 13.98 34.70
CA PRO A 124 7.94 14.31 35.96
C PRO A 124 7.25 15.51 36.64
N ALA A 125 6.72 15.30 37.85
CA ALA A 125 6.18 16.37 38.70
C ALA A 125 7.30 17.00 39.55
N GLY A 126 7.27 18.33 39.72
CA GLY A 126 8.19 19.04 40.63
C GLY A 126 9.66 19.11 40.19
N VAL A 127 10.01 18.72 38.96
CA VAL A 127 11.40 18.72 38.49
C VAL A 127 11.84 20.13 38.03
N PRO A 128 13.02 20.62 38.47
CA PRO A 128 13.55 21.90 38.04
C PRO A 128 13.64 22.02 36.50
N PRO A 129 13.24 23.17 35.89
CA PRO A 129 13.38 23.42 34.46
C PRO A 129 14.75 23.11 33.83
N PRO A 130 15.91 23.46 34.44
CA PRO A 130 17.22 23.15 33.87
C PRO A 130 17.49 21.63 33.77
N LEU A 131 17.14 20.88 34.81
CA LEU A 131 17.31 19.43 34.88
C LEU A 131 16.42 18.74 33.85
N LEU A 132 15.18 19.23 33.68
CA LEU A 132 14.26 18.74 32.65
C LEU A 132 14.79 19.01 31.23
N ALA A 133 15.41 20.17 30.99
CA ALA A 133 16.05 20.49 29.71
C ALA A 133 17.25 19.56 29.44
N PHE A 134 18.08 19.32 30.45
CA PHE A 134 19.22 18.42 30.35
C PHE A 134 18.79 16.98 30.05
N ARG A 135 17.77 16.47 30.76
CA ARG A 135 17.15 15.16 30.51
C ARG A 135 16.69 15.00 29.06
N ARG A 136 15.98 16.00 28.53
CA ARG A 136 15.49 16.00 27.15
C ARG A 136 16.63 15.98 26.14
N ALA A 137 17.68 16.78 26.38
CA ALA A 137 18.86 16.80 25.52
C ALA A 137 19.56 15.42 25.50
N MET A 138 19.66 14.76 26.66
CA MET A 138 20.27 13.45 26.77
C MET A 138 19.46 12.36 26.06
N LEU A 139 18.14 12.35 26.20
CA LEU A 139 17.25 11.45 25.46
C LEU A 139 17.35 11.66 23.94
N PHE A 140 17.41 12.92 23.49
CA PHE A 140 17.59 13.22 22.08
C PHE A 140 18.93 12.71 21.55
N ARG A 141 20.03 12.92 22.30
CA ARG A 141 21.36 12.41 21.91
C ARG A 141 21.39 10.87 21.88
N ALA A 142 20.77 10.20 22.85
CA ALA A 142 20.64 8.74 22.85
C ALA A 142 19.84 8.25 21.64
N PHE A 143 18.73 8.90 21.31
CA PHE A 143 17.95 8.62 20.11
C PHE A 143 18.80 8.76 18.84
N THR A 144 19.54 9.86 18.70
CA THR A 144 20.39 10.06 17.51
C THR A 144 21.49 9.00 17.39
N ALA A 145 22.07 8.56 18.52
CA ALA A 145 23.07 7.50 18.53
C ALA A 145 22.48 6.15 18.10
N GLN A 146 21.28 5.78 18.60
CA GLN A 146 20.57 4.56 18.18
C GLN A 146 20.15 4.63 16.71
N LEU A 147 19.73 5.80 16.22
CA LEU A 147 19.34 6.01 14.83
C LEU A 147 20.53 5.86 13.87
N GLN A 148 21.67 6.47 14.21
CA GLN A 148 22.92 6.33 13.46
C GLN A 148 23.44 4.89 13.47
N GLY A 149 23.27 4.21 14.59
CA GLY A 149 23.58 2.79 14.75
C GLY A 149 22.57 1.82 14.11
N GLN A 150 21.57 2.33 13.37
CA GLN A 150 20.52 1.54 12.71
C GLN A 150 19.69 0.63 13.65
N ARG A 151 19.66 0.92 14.95
CA ARG A 151 18.83 0.21 15.93
C ARG A 151 17.48 0.91 16.03
N PHE A 152 16.70 0.78 14.95
CA PHE A 152 15.46 1.53 14.76
C PHE A 152 14.41 1.26 15.84
N VAL A 153 14.33 0.04 16.37
CA VAL A 153 13.37 -0.30 17.44
C VAL A 153 13.70 0.43 18.74
N ALA A 154 14.97 0.41 19.16
CA ALA A 154 15.43 1.13 20.35
C ALA A 154 15.22 2.64 20.22
N ALA A 155 15.46 3.20 19.02
CA ALA A 155 15.15 4.60 18.74
C ALA A 155 13.64 4.90 18.82
N ALA A 156 12.78 3.98 18.34
CA ALA A 156 11.33 4.13 18.39
C ALA A 156 10.77 4.08 19.83
N GLN A 157 11.34 3.24 20.70
CA GLN A 157 10.95 3.15 22.11
C GLN A 157 11.09 4.50 22.83
N LEU A 158 12.17 5.25 22.55
CA LEU A 158 12.44 6.56 23.15
C LEU A 158 11.39 7.63 22.80
N LEU A 159 10.64 7.47 21.70
CA LEU A 159 9.57 8.39 21.33
C LEU A 159 8.43 8.44 22.36
N GLY A 160 8.24 7.35 23.11
CA GLY A 160 7.21 7.21 24.12
C GLY A 160 7.52 7.87 25.47
N ASP A 161 8.71 8.45 25.63
CA ASP A 161 9.15 8.97 26.93
C ASP A 161 8.38 10.23 27.33
N ALA A 162 7.73 10.17 28.50
CA ALA A 162 6.91 11.24 29.04
C ALA A 162 7.71 12.50 29.42
N ARG A 163 9.05 12.48 29.41
CA ARG A 163 9.87 13.68 29.66
C ARG A 163 10.03 14.56 28.41
N LEU A 164 9.90 14.00 27.20
CA LEU A 164 10.06 14.75 25.94
C LEU A 164 9.02 15.88 25.82
N ARG A 165 9.19 16.84 24.91
CA ARG A 165 8.10 17.77 24.53
C ARG A 165 7.34 17.22 23.32
N PRO A 166 6.05 17.55 23.12
CA PRO A 166 5.31 17.12 21.92
C PRO A 166 6.02 17.49 20.61
N SER A 167 6.60 18.69 20.53
CA SER A 167 7.39 19.15 19.39
C SER A 167 8.68 18.34 19.18
N GLN A 168 9.33 17.91 20.26
CA GLN A 168 10.53 17.06 20.20
C GLN A 168 10.19 15.66 19.70
N THR A 169 9.12 15.04 20.21
CA THR A 169 8.65 13.73 19.75
C THR A 169 8.29 13.78 18.25
N THR A 170 7.61 14.84 17.81
CA THR A 170 7.28 15.07 16.39
C THR A 170 8.55 15.17 15.53
N TYR A 171 9.55 15.92 15.99
CA TYR A 171 10.83 16.07 15.28
C TYR A 171 11.61 14.75 15.19
N MET A 172 11.76 14.04 16.30
CA MET A 172 12.46 12.75 16.36
C MET A 172 11.78 11.71 15.46
N LEU A 173 10.44 11.68 15.45
CA LEU A 173 9.69 10.81 14.55
C LEU A 173 9.92 11.14 13.08
N ARG A 174 9.98 12.42 12.69
CA ARG A 174 10.34 12.80 11.32
C ARG A 174 11.72 12.30 10.94
N GLN A 175 12.70 12.40 11.84
CA GLN A 175 14.04 11.84 11.62
C GLN A 175 14.02 10.31 11.47
N LEU A 176 13.24 9.61 12.31
CA LEU A 176 13.05 8.17 12.20
C LEU A 176 12.43 7.79 10.84
N LEU A 177 11.34 8.44 10.43
CA LEU A 177 10.69 8.19 9.14
C LEU A 177 11.63 8.49 7.97
N GLN A 178 12.47 9.51 8.05
CA GLN A 178 13.48 9.81 7.03
C GLN A 178 14.54 8.70 6.95
N ALA A 179 15.06 8.24 8.08
CA ALA A 179 16.03 7.13 8.13
C ALA A 179 15.44 5.80 7.65
N LEU A 180 14.14 5.56 7.88
CA LEU A 180 13.43 4.38 7.38
C LEU A 180 13.18 4.42 5.87
N ARG A 181 13.24 5.61 5.23
CA ARG A 181 13.07 5.77 3.78
C ARG A 181 14.35 5.50 3.02
N THR A 182 15.50 5.79 3.62
CA THR A 182 16.81 5.50 3.05
C THR A 182 17.01 3.98 3.04
N PRO A 183 17.25 3.36 1.87
CA PRO A 183 17.57 1.93 1.81
C PRO A 183 18.89 1.72 2.58
N SER A 184 18.84 0.98 3.69
CA SER A 184 20.06 0.64 4.41
C SER A 184 20.85 -0.39 3.62
N ALA A 185 22.16 -0.16 3.49
CA ALA A 185 23.11 -1.13 2.95
C ALA A 185 23.39 -2.29 3.94
N ALA A 186 22.86 -2.21 5.17
CA ALA A 186 23.04 -3.26 6.16
C ALA A 186 22.33 -4.56 5.74
N PRO A 187 23.00 -5.71 5.91
CA PRO A 187 22.52 -7.00 5.42
C PRO A 187 21.21 -7.38 6.11
N LEU A 188 20.53 -8.38 5.53
CA LEU A 188 19.38 -9.08 6.09
C LEU A 188 19.73 -9.71 7.45
N THR A 189 19.97 -8.91 8.48
CA THR A 189 20.24 -9.38 9.83
C THR A 189 18.94 -9.89 10.42
N SER A 190 18.95 -11.12 10.93
CA SER A 190 17.83 -11.78 11.61
C SER A 190 17.40 -11.11 12.92
N GLU A 191 18.15 -10.09 13.38
CA GLU A 191 17.85 -9.40 14.61
C GLU A 191 16.61 -8.48 14.50
N PRO A 192 15.59 -8.66 15.37
CA PRO A 192 14.34 -7.90 15.30
C PRO A 192 14.52 -6.40 15.59
N THR A 193 15.61 -6.03 16.27
CA THR A 193 15.96 -4.65 16.68
C THR A 193 16.33 -3.74 15.49
N HIS A 194 16.77 -4.34 14.38
CA HIS A 194 17.12 -3.67 13.13
C HIS A 194 15.94 -3.62 12.14
N SER A 195 14.84 -4.34 12.43
CA SER A 195 13.71 -4.42 11.50
C SER A 195 12.98 -3.08 11.40
N PRO A 196 12.91 -2.48 10.20
CA PRO A 196 12.19 -1.22 10.01
C PRO A 196 10.67 -1.38 10.16
N ARG A 197 10.13 -2.60 9.95
CA ARG A 197 8.72 -2.91 10.23
C ARG A 197 8.45 -2.95 11.73
N ALA A 198 9.32 -3.59 12.51
CA ALA A 198 9.20 -3.63 13.97
C ALA A 198 9.31 -2.23 14.58
N ALA A 199 10.25 -1.42 14.08
CA ALA A 199 10.42 -0.03 14.52
C ALA A 199 9.20 0.84 14.23
N LEU A 200 8.57 0.69 13.06
CA LEU A 200 7.32 1.40 12.75
C LEU A 200 6.16 0.97 13.65
N ARG A 201 6.05 -0.33 13.94
CA ARG A 201 5.04 -0.85 14.87
C ARG A 201 5.23 -0.24 16.26
N GLU A 202 6.44 -0.30 16.80
CA GLU A 202 6.78 0.28 18.10
C GLU A 202 6.54 1.79 18.10
N ALA A 203 6.93 2.50 17.05
CA ALA A 203 6.67 3.94 16.94
C ALA A 203 5.17 4.25 16.97
N CYS A 204 4.34 3.50 16.23
CA CYS A 204 2.89 3.69 16.22
C CYS A 204 2.29 3.46 17.62
N GLU A 205 2.69 2.40 18.31
CA GLU A 205 2.22 2.09 19.67
C GLU A 205 2.64 3.18 20.67
N ARG A 206 3.90 3.61 20.66
CA ARG A 206 4.39 4.66 21.57
C ARG A 206 3.76 6.01 21.28
N LEU A 207 3.61 6.39 20.02
CA LEU A 207 2.98 7.64 19.65
C LEU A 207 1.50 7.68 19.99
N ALA A 208 0.79 6.56 19.88
CA ALA A 208 -0.58 6.45 20.36
C ALA A 208 -0.69 6.80 21.86
N THR A 209 0.24 6.30 22.68
CA THR A 209 0.29 6.63 24.13
C THR A 209 0.67 8.10 24.39
N VAL A 210 1.53 8.70 23.57
CA VAL A 210 1.93 10.11 23.70
C VAL A 210 0.80 11.04 23.28
N ALA A 211 0.08 10.69 22.21
CA ALA A 211 -1.01 11.48 21.66
C ALA A 211 -2.17 11.60 22.66
N GLN A 212 -2.50 10.52 23.38
CA GLN A 212 -3.46 10.52 24.49
C GLN A 212 -3.09 11.51 25.62
N ARG A 213 -1.81 11.81 25.82
CA ARG A 213 -1.33 12.66 26.94
C ARG A 213 -1.19 14.14 26.59
N ARG A 214 -1.13 14.52 25.30
CA ARG A 214 -0.50 15.81 24.88
C ARG A 214 -1.18 16.60 23.77
N GLY A 215 -2.37 16.19 23.31
CA GLY A 215 -3.33 17.09 22.67
C GLY A 215 -2.85 17.92 21.47
N ALA A 216 -2.10 17.32 20.53
CA ALA A 216 -2.09 17.69 19.10
C ALA A 216 -1.07 16.84 18.33
N VAL A 217 -1.42 16.36 17.13
CA VAL A 217 -0.53 15.69 16.18
C VAL A 217 -0.44 16.52 14.90
N ASP A 218 0.77 16.64 14.34
CA ASP A 218 0.98 17.35 13.07
C ASP A 218 0.47 16.53 11.86
N GLU A 219 -0.26 17.20 10.96
CA GLU A 219 -0.76 16.69 9.68
C GLU A 219 0.29 15.90 8.88
N ARG A 220 1.50 16.47 8.74
CA ARG A 220 2.58 15.88 7.94
C ARG A 220 3.10 14.60 8.53
N VAL A 221 3.10 14.52 9.86
CA VAL A 221 3.50 13.33 10.60
C VAL A 221 2.45 12.25 10.48
N PHE A 222 1.18 12.60 10.66
CA PHE A 222 0.05 11.68 10.49
C PHE A 222 0.08 10.98 9.11
N LEU A 223 0.19 11.77 8.04
CA LEU A 223 0.31 11.25 6.68
C LEU A 223 1.62 10.53 6.42
N GLY A 224 2.73 11.01 6.99
CA GLY A 224 4.05 10.42 6.86
C GLY A 224 4.07 8.97 7.34
N VAL A 225 3.43 8.70 8.49
CA VAL A 225 3.29 7.34 9.04
C VAL A 225 2.41 6.47 8.14
N LEU A 226 1.22 6.96 7.74
CA LEU A 226 0.33 6.20 6.84
C LEU A 226 1.00 5.83 5.51
N ARG A 227 1.81 6.75 4.94
CA ARG A 227 2.58 6.49 3.71
C ARG A 227 3.60 5.39 3.92
N GLU A 228 4.36 5.40 5.02
CA GLU A 228 5.35 4.34 5.29
C GLU A 228 4.71 2.99 5.63
N LEU A 229 3.59 2.98 6.37
CA LEU A 229 2.81 1.76 6.60
C LEU A 229 2.31 1.18 5.27
N SER A 230 1.79 2.03 4.37
CA SER A 230 1.35 1.59 3.05
C SER A 230 2.51 1.05 2.22
N ARG A 231 3.67 1.74 2.18
CA ARG A 231 4.86 1.36 1.39
C ARG A 231 5.42 0.01 1.82
N ARG A 232 5.31 -0.32 3.11
CA ARG A 232 5.82 -1.56 3.71
C ARG A 232 4.76 -2.64 3.88
N HIS A 233 3.59 -2.49 3.26
CA HIS A 233 2.48 -3.45 3.32
C HIS A 233 2.02 -3.80 4.75
N MET A 234 2.02 -2.83 5.66
CA MET A 234 1.59 -2.99 7.05
C MET A 234 0.15 -2.46 7.24
N HIS A 235 -0.79 -3.01 6.48
CA HIS A 235 -2.16 -2.48 6.36
C HIS A 235 -2.97 -2.58 7.65
N THR A 236 -2.75 -3.64 8.43
CA THR A 236 -3.42 -3.89 9.73
C THR A 236 -3.16 -2.80 10.77
N HIS A 237 -2.04 -2.09 10.69
CA HIS A 237 -1.67 -1.02 11.64
C HIS A 237 -2.19 0.37 11.23
N MET A 238 -2.71 0.52 10.00
CA MET A 238 -3.14 1.82 9.48
C MET A 238 -4.42 2.31 10.17
N ALA A 239 -5.43 1.44 10.34
CA ALA A 239 -6.68 1.80 10.98
C ALA A 239 -6.51 2.10 12.49
N PRO A 240 -5.81 1.28 13.30
CA PRO A 240 -5.52 1.63 14.70
C PRO A 240 -4.79 2.98 14.86
N TRP A 241 -3.80 3.24 14.01
CA TRP A 241 -3.10 4.53 13.98
C TRP A 241 -4.05 5.70 13.70
N ALA A 242 -4.89 5.56 12.66
CA ALA A 242 -5.86 6.57 12.28
C ALA A 242 -6.87 6.86 13.41
N ARG A 243 -7.43 5.83 14.06
CA ARG A 243 -8.40 6.02 15.16
C ARG A 243 -7.85 6.82 16.32
N VAL A 244 -6.60 6.56 16.72
CA VAL A 244 -5.99 7.23 17.88
C VAL A 244 -5.53 8.64 17.52
N CYS A 245 -4.94 8.84 16.35
CA CYS A 245 -4.26 10.09 16.04
C CYS A 245 -5.14 11.10 15.29
N ALA A 246 -6.10 10.66 14.47
CA ALA A 246 -6.91 11.56 13.65
C ALA A 246 -7.72 12.60 14.47
N PRO A 247 -8.32 12.27 15.63
CA PRO A 247 -9.00 13.26 16.47
C PRO A 247 -8.08 14.36 17.00
N LEU A 248 -6.76 14.14 16.97
CA LEU A 248 -5.74 15.01 17.55
C LEU A 248 -5.05 15.88 16.50
N VAL A 249 -5.35 15.70 15.20
CA VAL A 249 -4.74 16.52 14.14
C VAL A 249 -5.51 17.82 13.98
N ARG A 250 -4.79 18.95 13.97
CA ARG A 250 -5.35 20.26 13.66
C ARG A 250 -5.26 20.51 12.16
N GLY A 251 -6.43 20.53 11.50
CA GLY A 251 -6.59 20.81 10.07
C GLY A 251 -7.05 19.58 9.27
N GLY A 252 -8.21 19.73 8.61
CA GLY A 252 -8.93 18.64 7.94
C GLY A 252 -9.00 18.72 6.41
N PRO A 253 -9.29 19.87 5.78
CA PRO A 253 -9.60 19.90 4.35
C PRO A 253 -8.36 19.74 3.44
N THR A 254 -7.16 20.08 3.90
CA THR A 254 -5.90 19.97 3.14
C THR A 254 -5.38 18.54 3.00
N LEU A 255 -5.79 17.63 3.89
CA LEU A 255 -5.33 16.24 3.95
C LEU A 255 -6.08 15.31 3.00
N ALA A 256 -7.33 15.66 2.67
CA ALA A 256 -8.27 14.90 1.86
C ALA A 256 -7.67 14.24 0.59
N PRO A 257 -7.02 14.97 -0.34
CA PRO A 257 -6.50 14.35 -1.57
C PRO A 257 -5.33 13.40 -1.30
N GLN A 258 -4.51 13.69 -0.29
CA GLN A 258 -3.35 12.87 0.06
C GLN A 258 -3.77 11.57 0.75
N LEU A 259 -4.82 11.61 1.57
CA LEU A 259 -5.45 10.43 2.14
C LEU A 259 -6.12 9.58 1.06
N ALA A 260 -6.78 10.21 0.09
CA ALA A 260 -7.45 9.50 -1.01
C ALA A 260 -6.45 8.68 -1.83
N GLU A 261 -5.27 9.24 -2.11
CA GLU A 261 -4.19 8.53 -2.79
C GLU A 261 -3.65 7.33 -1.98
N VAL A 262 -3.56 7.45 -0.64
CA VAL A 262 -3.15 6.33 0.23
C VAL A 262 -4.20 5.21 0.18
N VAL A 263 -5.49 5.56 0.33
CA VAL A 263 -6.61 4.59 0.24
C VAL A 263 -6.62 3.92 -1.13
N ARG A 264 -6.49 4.70 -2.21
CA ARG A 264 -6.44 4.19 -3.58
C ARG A 264 -5.27 3.23 -3.77
N ARG A 265 -4.08 3.55 -3.26
CA ARG A 265 -2.92 2.66 -3.34
C ARG A 265 -3.14 1.34 -2.62
N VAL A 266 -3.68 1.38 -1.40
CA VAL A 266 -3.94 0.16 -0.60
C VAL A 266 -5.01 -0.70 -1.25
N ALA A 267 -6.12 -0.11 -1.71
CA ALA A 267 -7.21 -0.82 -2.36
C ALA A 267 -6.82 -1.36 -3.75
N THR A 268 -6.28 -0.51 -4.63
CA THR A 268 -6.06 -0.86 -6.05
C THR A 268 -4.72 -1.53 -6.32
N ARG A 269 -3.63 -1.00 -5.78
CA ARG A 269 -2.27 -1.46 -6.12
C ARG A 269 -1.85 -2.65 -5.27
N HIS A 270 -2.28 -2.71 -4.01
CA HIS A 270 -1.92 -3.81 -3.11
C HIS A 270 -3.02 -4.88 -3.01
N GLY A 271 -4.23 -4.61 -3.51
CA GLY A 271 -5.35 -5.55 -3.42
C GLY A 271 -5.90 -5.72 -2.01
N ALA A 272 -5.64 -4.79 -1.09
CA ALA A 272 -6.06 -4.84 0.32
C ALA A 272 -7.28 -3.94 0.56
N ALA A 273 -8.34 -4.14 -0.21
CA ALA A 273 -9.60 -3.41 -0.08
C ALA A 273 -10.22 -3.42 1.34
N PRO A 274 -10.26 -4.55 2.09
CA PRO A 274 -10.84 -4.56 3.44
C PRO A 274 -10.03 -3.68 4.41
N ASP A 275 -8.70 -3.71 4.35
CA ASP A 275 -7.86 -2.84 5.20
C ASP A 275 -8.01 -1.35 4.82
N ALA A 276 -8.18 -1.06 3.53
CA ALA A 276 -8.48 0.29 3.06
C ALA A 276 -9.84 0.79 3.58
N ALA A 277 -10.86 -0.07 3.65
CA ALA A 277 -12.15 0.25 4.24
C ALA A 277 -12.03 0.51 5.75
N MET A 278 -11.32 -0.36 6.47
CA MET A 278 -11.00 -0.17 7.89
C MET A 278 -10.32 1.16 8.16
N LEU A 279 -9.40 1.57 7.28
CA LEU A 279 -8.73 2.87 7.36
C LEU A 279 -9.72 4.02 7.16
N VAL A 280 -10.56 3.99 6.12
CA VAL A 280 -11.53 5.06 5.85
C VAL A 280 -12.52 5.21 7.00
N MET A 281 -12.97 4.10 7.60
CA MET A 281 -13.86 4.13 8.76
C MET A 281 -13.17 4.61 10.03
N ALA A 282 -11.87 4.36 10.17
CA ALA A 282 -11.05 4.93 11.24
C ALA A 282 -10.83 6.45 11.13
N LEU A 283 -11.04 7.05 9.95
CA LEU A 283 -10.92 8.49 9.76
C LEU A 283 -12.19 9.22 10.26
N PRO A 284 -12.04 10.45 10.77
CA PRO A 284 -13.16 11.32 11.12
C PRO A 284 -14.10 11.52 9.91
N PRO A 285 -15.42 11.56 10.12
CA PRO A 285 -16.40 11.80 9.05
C PRO A 285 -16.06 12.95 8.09
N PRO A 286 -15.62 14.14 8.55
CA PRO A 286 -15.32 15.25 7.63
C PRO A 286 -14.13 15.01 6.69
N TRP A 287 -13.29 14.01 6.98
CA TRP A 287 -12.13 13.68 6.13
C TRP A 287 -12.43 12.56 5.13
N ARG A 288 -13.60 11.91 5.26
CA ARG A 288 -14.05 10.86 4.35
C ARG A 288 -14.52 11.51 3.06
N THR A 289 -13.61 11.61 2.10
CA THR A 289 -13.94 12.21 0.81
C THR A 289 -14.75 11.24 -0.06
N PRO A 290 -15.61 11.76 -0.96
CA PRO A 290 -16.28 10.95 -1.96
C PRO A 290 -15.27 10.07 -2.74
N SER A 291 -14.11 10.60 -3.11
CA SER A 291 -13.09 9.85 -3.86
C SER A 291 -12.58 8.58 -3.18
N MET A 292 -12.43 8.59 -1.84
CA MET A 292 -12.02 7.41 -1.06
C MET A 292 -13.12 6.35 -1.09
N LEU A 293 -14.34 6.80 -0.88
CA LEU A 293 -15.54 5.96 -0.84
C LEU A 293 -15.81 5.33 -2.22
N HIS A 294 -15.64 6.10 -3.29
CA HIS A 294 -15.69 5.63 -4.67
C HIS A 294 -14.63 4.58 -4.96
N THR A 295 -13.43 4.75 -4.42
CA THR A 295 -12.36 3.77 -4.61
C THR A 295 -12.68 2.45 -3.90
N LEU A 296 -13.34 2.49 -2.74
CA LEU A 296 -13.80 1.30 -2.03
C LEU A 296 -15.00 0.64 -2.71
N LEU A 297 -15.91 1.42 -3.31
CA LEU A 297 -17.05 0.92 -4.09
C LEU A 297 -16.65 0.00 -5.24
N LEU A 298 -15.51 0.26 -5.89
CA LEU A 298 -15.00 -0.60 -6.96
C LEU A 298 -14.67 -2.03 -6.49
N TYR A 299 -14.43 -2.22 -5.19
CA TYR A 299 -14.05 -3.49 -4.56
C TYR A 299 -15.11 -4.05 -3.61
N LEU A 300 -16.17 -3.29 -3.32
CA LEU A 300 -17.32 -3.70 -2.50
C LEU A 300 -18.15 -4.85 -3.10
N ASP A 301 -17.90 -5.19 -4.37
CA ASP A 301 -18.51 -6.34 -5.06
C ASP A 301 -17.73 -7.64 -4.89
N GLU A 302 -16.54 -7.62 -4.29
CA GLU A 302 -16.02 -8.82 -3.64
C GLU A 302 -16.70 -8.86 -2.28
N GLU A 303 -17.88 -9.51 -2.21
CA GLU A 303 -18.45 -9.88 -0.92
C GLU A 303 -17.31 -10.42 -0.07
N PRO A 304 -17.13 -9.92 1.17
CA PRO A 304 -16.13 -10.48 2.05
C PRO A 304 -16.45 -11.98 2.07
N SER A 305 -15.48 -12.80 1.62
CA SER A 305 -15.60 -14.25 1.51
C SER A 305 -16.43 -14.77 2.71
N PRO A 306 -17.24 -15.82 2.60
CA PRO A 306 -17.96 -16.36 3.77
C PRO A 306 -17.01 -16.69 4.96
N GLN A 307 -15.70 -16.79 4.72
CA GLN A 307 -14.63 -16.93 5.72
C GLN A 307 -14.13 -15.61 6.32
N ALA A 308 -14.56 -14.47 5.82
CA ALA A 308 -14.23 -13.16 6.34
C ALA A 308 -14.95 -12.94 7.68
N GLY A 309 -14.16 -12.58 8.68
CA GLY A 309 -14.63 -12.40 10.05
C GLY A 309 -15.76 -11.37 10.14
N ALA A 310 -16.66 -11.59 11.10
CA ALA A 310 -17.84 -10.74 11.34
C ALA A 310 -17.51 -9.24 11.46
N ALA A 311 -16.34 -8.91 12.01
CA ALA A 311 -15.85 -7.53 12.10
C ALA A 311 -15.65 -6.86 10.73
N THR A 312 -15.22 -7.61 9.72
CA THR A 312 -15.04 -7.10 8.36
C THR A 312 -16.40 -6.78 7.72
N ARG A 313 -17.38 -7.68 7.90
CA ARG A 313 -18.76 -7.48 7.44
C ARG A 313 -19.43 -6.28 8.11
N ALA A 314 -19.32 -6.17 9.43
CA ALA A 314 -19.83 -5.03 10.19
C ALA A 314 -19.23 -3.70 9.70
N VAL A 315 -17.93 -3.67 9.37
CA VAL A 315 -17.29 -2.48 8.80
C VAL A 315 -17.83 -2.16 7.41
N TRP A 316 -18.13 -3.16 6.58
CA TRP A 316 -18.77 -2.94 5.27
C TRP A 316 -20.23 -2.48 5.40
N ASP A 317 -20.95 -2.95 6.41
CA ASP A 317 -22.30 -2.47 6.75
C ASP A 317 -22.26 -1.03 7.28
N ASP A 318 -21.26 -0.69 8.11
CA ASP A 318 -21.03 0.66 8.62
C ASP A 318 -20.54 1.64 7.54
N VAL A 319 -19.76 1.15 6.57
CA VAL A 319 -19.45 1.91 5.35
C VAL A 319 -20.76 2.18 4.63
N ARG A 320 -21.58 1.16 4.34
CA ARG A 320 -22.89 1.33 3.67
C ARG A 320 -23.84 2.29 4.39
N SER A 321 -23.88 2.28 5.72
CA SER A 321 -24.71 3.20 6.52
C SER A 321 -24.15 4.61 6.58
N GLY A 322 -22.81 4.77 6.67
CA GLY A 322 -22.13 6.06 6.73
C GLY A 322 -21.97 6.78 5.39
N LEU A 323 -22.26 6.10 4.28
CA LEU A 323 -22.15 6.58 2.91
C LEU A 323 -23.27 7.54 2.47
N GLY A 324 -24.35 7.63 3.24
CA GLY A 324 -25.54 8.42 2.90
C GLY A 324 -26.43 7.74 1.85
N PRO A 325 -27.71 8.16 1.72
CA PRO A 325 -28.73 7.45 0.95
C PRO A 325 -28.40 7.35 -0.54
N LEU A 326 -27.82 8.40 -1.13
CA LEU A 326 -27.46 8.45 -2.55
C LEU A 326 -26.40 7.41 -2.92
N LEU A 327 -25.41 7.19 -2.06
CA LEU A 327 -24.27 6.33 -2.36
C LEU A 327 -24.60 4.84 -2.08
N ALA A 328 -25.53 4.58 -1.15
CA ALA A 328 -26.19 3.27 -0.99
C ALA A 328 -27.08 2.92 -2.21
N GLN A 329 -27.82 3.88 -2.75
CA GLN A 329 -28.58 3.70 -3.99
C GLN A 329 -27.66 3.39 -5.17
N LEU A 330 -26.57 4.15 -5.33
CA LEU A 330 -25.56 3.87 -6.36
C LEU A 330 -25.00 2.46 -6.25
N HIS A 331 -24.58 2.03 -5.07
CA HIS A 331 -24.07 0.68 -4.86
C HIS A 331 -25.10 -0.39 -5.25
N THR A 332 -26.38 -0.19 -4.91
CA THR A 332 -27.47 -1.10 -5.26
C THR A 332 -27.63 -1.22 -6.79
N HIS A 333 -27.59 -0.09 -7.51
CA HIS A 333 -27.64 -0.09 -8.97
C HIS A 333 -26.42 -0.78 -9.61
N PHE A 334 -25.21 -0.58 -9.08
CA PHE A 334 -24.01 -1.26 -9.56
C PHE A 334 -24.05 -2.77 -9.32
N ALA A 335 -24.47 -3.21 -8.14
CA ALA A 335 -24.62 -4.63 -7.82
C ALA A 335 -25.62 -5.31 -8.77
N ARG A 336 -26.77 -4.67 -9.03
CA ARG A 336 -27.77 -5.15 -10.00
C ARG A 336 -27.21 -5.20 -11.41
N LEU A 337 -26.50 -4.16 -11.86
CA LEU A 337 -25.84 -4.15 -13.18
C LEU A 337 -24.84 -5.30 -13.34
N ARG A 338 -24.08 -5.65 -12.29
CA ARG A 338 -23.15 -6.80 -12.29
C ARG A 338 -23.89 -8.13 -12.33
N VAL A 339 -24.98 -8.27 -11.59
CA VAL A 339 -25.85 -9.46 -11.65
C VAL A 339 -26.47 -9.61 -13.05
N HIS A 340 -26.86 -8.51 -13.68
CA HIS A 340 -27.35 -8.53 -15.05
C HIS A 340 -26.23 -8.84 -16.05
N ALA A 341 -24.98 -8.46 -15.76
CA ALA A 341 -23.82 -8.80 -16.57
C ALA A 341 -23.50 -10.30 -16.52
N SER A 342 -23.54 -10.90 -15.33
CA SER A 342 -23.32 -12.34 -15.19
C SER A 342 -24.43 -13.18 -15.85
N ARG A 343 -25.67 -12.68 -15.81
CA ARG A 343 -26.84 -13.33 -16.44
C ARG A 343 -27.11 -12.93 -17.90
N ALA A 344 -26.30 -12.03 -18.46
CA ALA A 344 -26.50 -11.44 -19.79
C ALA A 344 -27.93 -10.87 -20.02
N SER A 345 -28.56 -10.30 -18.98
CA SER A 345 -29.92 -9.74 -19.08
C SER A 345 -29.91 -8.30 -19.62
N ALA A 346 -29.92 -8.18 -20.95
CA ALA A 346 -29.82 -6.89 -21.63
C ALA A 346 -30.94 -5.89 -21.27
N ARG A 347 -32.20 -6.33 -21.18
CA ARG A 347 -33.34 -5.44 -20.90
C ARG A 347 -33.27 -4.90 -19.47
N ALA A 348 -32.99 -5.77 -18.50
CA ALA A 348 -32.86 -5.36 -17.10
C ALA A 348 -31.66 -4.43 -16.89
N ALA A 349 -30.50 -4.73 -17.50
CA ALA A 349 -29.34 -3.85 -17.46
C ALA A 349 -29.63 -2.47 -18.08
N TRP A 350 -30.40 -2.40 -19.16
CA TRP A 350 -30.78 -1.15 -19.79
C TRP A 350 -31.72 -0.30 -18.92
N HIS A 351 -32.71 -0.93 -18.28
CA HIS A 351 -33.59 -0.24 -17.34
C HIS A 351 -32.82 0.28 -16.12
N GLU A 352 -31.91 -0.54 -15.56
CA GLU A 352 -31.08 -0.15 -14.43
C GLU A 352 -30.12 1.00 -14.79
N TRP A 353 -29.55 0.98 -16.00
CA TRP A 353 -28.75 2.07 -16.55
C TRP A 353 -29.55 3.37 -16.67
N ARG A 354 -30.78 3.31 -17.17
CA ARG A 354 -31.65 4.48 -17.28
C ARG A 354 -32.03 5.05 -15.92
N ALA A 355 -32.29 4.20 -14.92
CA ALA A 355 -32.53 4.64 -13.55
C ALA A 355 -31.29 5.33 -12.96
N LEU A 356 -30.09 4.80 -13.23
CA LEU A 356 -28.83 5.42 -12.80
C LEU A 356 -28.55 6.75 -13.51
N GLU A 357 -28.91 6.89 -14.80
CA GLU A 357 -28.80 8.15 -15.55
C GLU A 357 -29.72 9.26 -15.02
N GLN A 358 -30.82 8.90 -14.34
CA GLN A 358 -31.77 9.85 -13.74
C GLN A 358 -31.31 10.39 -12.38
N LEU A 359 -30.20 9.89 -11.84
CA LEU A 359 -29.63 10.38 -10.58
C LEU A 359 -28.73 11.59 -10.84
N ASP A 360 -29.10 12.75 -10.30
CA ASP A 360 -28.43 14.03 -10.56
C ASP A 360 -26.98 14.11 -10.05
N ALA A 361 -26.59 13.26 -9.08
CA ALA A 361 -25.29 13.35 -8.39
C ALA A 361 -24.36 12.14 -8.57
N VAL A 362 -24.39 11.43 -9.71
CA VAL A 362 -23.45 10.32 -9.98
C VAL A 362 -22.10 10.83 -10.52
N PRO A 363 -20.95 10.48 -9.93
CA PRO A 363 -19.66 10.89 -10.48
C PRO A 363 -19.33 10.21 -11.82
N ASP A 364 -18.64 10.94 -12.69
CA ASP A 364 -18.40 10.51 -14.09
C ASP A 364 -17.62 9.21 -14.20
N ALA A 365 -16.70 8.95 -13.27
CA ALA A 365 -15.96 7.68 -13.22
C ALA A 365 -16.88 6.49 -12.95
N LEU A 366 -17.90 6.64 -12.10
CA LEU A 366 -18.90 5.61 -11.88
C LEU A 366 -19.82 5.49 -13.09
N ARG A 367 -20.30 6.60 -13.65
CA ARG A 367 -21.10 6.55 -14.90
C ARG A 367 -20.36 5.81 -16.01
N ALA A 368 -19.06 6.03 -16.18
CA ALA A 368 -18.22 5.32 -17.14
C ALA A 368 -18.16 3.80 -16.86
N GLN A 369 -17.96 3.42 -15.60
CA GLN A 369 -17.92 2.01 -15.18
C GLN A 369 -19.27 1.31 -15.35
N ALA A 370 -20.38 1.96 -15.02
CA ALA A 370 -21.74 1.42 -15.23
C ALA A 370 -22.05 1.28 -16.72
N ALA A 371 -21.68 2.26 -17.54
CA ALA A 371 -21.81 2.16 -18.98
C ALA A 371 -20.98 1.02 -19.57
N LEU A 372 -19.74 0.79 -19.08
CA LEU A 372 -18.94 -0.38 -19.45
C LEU A 372 -19.66 -1.69 -19.11
N LEU A 373 -20.22 -1.81 -17.90
CA LEU A 373 -20.97 -3.01 -17.51
C LEU A 373 -22.15 -3.27 -18.45
N VAL A 374 -22.87 -2.22 -18.84
CA VAL A 374 -23.98 -2.32 -19.81
C VAL A 374 -23.48 -2.70 -21.21
N VAL A 375 -22.35 -2.14 -21.66
CA VAL A 375 -21.71 -2.55 -22.93
C VAL A 375 -21.34 -4.04 -22.88
N GLN A 376 -20.81 -4.52 -21.75
CA GLN A 376 -20.50 -5.94 -21.53
C GLN A 376 -21.76 -6.81 -21.50
N THR A 377 -22.84 -6.38 -20.83
CA THR A 377 -24.10 -7.14 -20.76
C THR A 377 -24.74 -7.25 -22.14
N LEU A 378 -24.79 -6.15 -22.90
CA LEU A 378 -25.33 -6.11 -24.26
C LEU A 378 -24.51 -6.98 -25.21
N SER A 379 -23.18 -6.93 -25.08
CA SER A 379 -22.27 -7.77 -25.87
C SER A 379 -22.47 -9.26 -25.55
N ALA A 380 -22.56 -9.63 -24.28
CA ALA A 380 -22.80 -11.01 -23.84
C ALA A 380 -24.19 -11.54 -24.24
N ALA A 381 -25.19 -10.64 -24.32
CA ALA A 381 -26.54 -10.95 -24.78
C ALA A 381 -26.68 -11.01 -26.31
N GLY A 382 -25.58 -10.91 -27.08
CA GLY A 382 -25.58 -10.92 -28.55
C GLY A 382 -26.09 -9.63 -29.21
N ARG A 383 -26.31 -8.55 -28.44
CA ARG A 383 -26.81 -7.25 -28.93
C ARG A 383 -25.66 -6.29 -29.26
N LEU A 384 -24.71 -6.76 -30.07
CA LEU A 384 -23.46 -6.04 -30.33
C LEU A 384 -23.66 -4.64 -30.95
N SER A 385 -24.62 -4.50 -31.88
CA SER A 385 -24.95 -3.20 -32.49
C SER A 385 -25.43 -2.16 -31.48
N LEU A 386 -26.07 -2.57 -30.38
CA LEU A 386 -26.50 -1.67 -29.31
C LEU A 386 -25.34 -1.38 -28.34
N ALA A 387 -24.50 -2.37 -28.07
CA ALA A 387 -23.29 -2.21 -27.27
C ALA A 387 -22.35 -1.17 -27.90
N MET A 388 -22.10 -1.27 -29.21
CA MET A 388 -21.26 -0.32 -29.97
C MET A 388 -21.84 1.09 -29.96
N ARG A 389 -23.14 1.24 -30.28
CA ARG A 389 -23.82 2.56 -30.24
C ARG A 389 -23.75 3.21 -28.87
N LEU A 390 -23.90 2.44 -27.79
CA LEU A 390 -23.76 2.96 -26.43
C LEU A 390 -22.31 3.37 -26.14
N ALA A 391 -21.34 2.54 -26.52
CA ALA A 391 -19.91 2.81 -26.33
C ALA A 391 -19.45 4.06 -27.10
N GLU A 392 -19.92 4.25 -28.32
CA GLU A 392 -19.68 5.45 -29.13
C GLU A 392 -20.33 6.70 -28.54
N ARG A 393 -21.61 6.62 -28.18
CA ARG A 393 -22.34 7.76 -27.58
C ARG A 393 -21.68 8.22 -26.27
N ARG A 394 -21.05 7.30 -25.54
CA ARG A 394 -20.33 7.57 -24.30
C ARG A 394 -18.81 7.43 -24.46
N ALA A 395 -18.29 7.60 -25.68
CA ALA A 395 -16.88 7.36 -25.95
C ALA A 395 -15.90 8.18 -25.09
N PRO A 396 -16.14 9.48 -24.79
CA PRO A 396 -15.24 10.26 -23.94
C PRO A 396 -15.08 9.68 -22.53
N SER A 397 -16.08 8.96 -22.03
CA SER A 397 -16.06 8.37 -20.69
C SER A 397 -15.73 6.87 -20.71
N VAL A 398 -16.27 6.09 -21.65
CA VAL A 398 -16.14 4.63 -21.68
C VAL A 398 -14.92 4.17 -22.48
N LEU A 399 -14.75 4.67 -23.70
CA LEU A 399 -13.69 4.20 -24.60
C LEU A 399 -12.33 4.76 -24.21
N VAL A 400 -12.27 5.99 -23.70
CA VAL A 400 -11.03 6.59 -23.19
C VAL A 400 -10.60 5.96 -21.86
N ALA A 401 -11.51 5.74 -20.92
CA ALA A 401 -11.17 5.23 -19.59
C ALA A 401 -11.09 3.70 -19.50
N HIS A 402 -11.94 2.99 -20.26
CA HIS A 402 -12.11 1.53 -20.17
C HIS A 402 -12.04 0.83 -21.54
N GLY A 403 -11.36 1.44 -22.51
CA GLY A 403 -11.29 0.96 -23.88
C GLY A 403 -10.80 -0.48 -24.04
N THR A 404 -9.87 -0.91 -23.19
CA THR A 404 -9.34 -2.29 -23.17
C THR A 404 -10.45 -3.32 -22.88
N ALA A 405 -11.24 -3.09 -21.82
CA ALA A 405 -12.31 -3.98 -21.40
C ALA A 405 -13.51 -3.96 -22.35
N ALA A 406 -13.79 -2.81 -22.97
CA ALA A 406 -14.81 -2.68 -23.99
C ALA A 406 -14.45 -3.45 -25.27
N LEU A 407 -13.19 -3.34 -25.74
CA LEU A 407 -12.68 -4.06 -26.90
C LEU A 407 -12.79 -5.58 -26.72
N TYR A 408 -12.36 -6.09 -25.56
CA TYR A 408 -12.50 -7.52 -25.22
C TYR A 408 -13.95 -8.00 -25.32
N ALA A 409 -14.89 -7.26 -24.73
CA ALA A 409 -16.30 -7.63 -24.71
C ALA A 409 -16.93 -7.66 -26.10
N MET A 410 -16.62 -6.67 -26.94
CA MET A 410 -17.09 -6.59 -28.32
C MET A 410 -16.55 -7.74 -29.17
N LEU A 411 -15.23 -8.00 -29.12
CA LEU A 411 -14.60 -9.09 -29.86
C LEU A 411 -15.13 -10.46 -29.43
N ARG A 412 -15.39 -10.66 -28.13
CA ARG A 412 -16.01 -11.89 -27.61
C ARG A 412 -17.42 -12.09 -28.18
N SER A 413 -18.21 -11.02 -28.31
CA SER A 413 -19.56 -11.09 -28.89
C SER A 413 -19.54 -11.44 -30.38
N VAL A 414 -18.61 -10.85 -31.16
CA VAL A 414 -18.36 -11.22 -32.56
C VAL A 414 -18.05 -12.71 -32.68
N LEU A 415 -17.20 -13.23 -31.79
CA LEU A 415 -16.86 -14.64 -31.77
C LEU A 415 -18.06 -15.54 -31.46
N GLN A 416 -18.87 -15.16 -30.48
CA GLN A 416 -20.07 -15.92 -30.12
C GLN A 416 -21.07 -15.97 -31.29
N ALA A 417 -21.28 -14.84 -31.97
CA ALA A 417 -22.12 -14.76 -33.16
C ALA A 417 -21.61 -15.64 -34.31
N ALA A 418 -20.28 -15.80 -34.44
CA ALA A 418 -19.67 -16.56 -35.52
C ALA A 418 -19.51 -18.07 -35.26
N GLN A 419 -19.92 -18.58 -34.11
CA GLN A 419 -19.82 -20.01 -33.77
C GLN A 419 -20.67 -20.93 -34.64
N THR A 420 -21.63 -20.39 -35.38
CA THR A 420 -22.53 -21.16 -36.26
C THR A 420 -22.11 -21.13 -37.74
N HIS A 421 -21.13 -20.30 -38.11
CA HIS A 421 -20.66 -20.13 -39.49
C HIS A 421 -19.83 -21.31 -40.02
N GLY A 422 -19.61 -21.36 -41.34
CA GLY A 422 -18.74 -22.36 -41.95
C GLY A 422 -17.27 -22.23 -41.51
N GLN A 423 -16.47 -23.29 -41.68
CA GLN A 423 -15.07 -23.28 -41.25
C GLN A 423 -14.21 -22.25 -42.01
N SER A 424 -14.46 -22.04 -43.30
CA SER A 424 -13.80 -21.02 -44.14
C SER A 424 -14.11 -19.60 -43.66
N GLU A 425 -15.37 -19.33 -43.32
CA GLU A 425 -15.84 -18.04 -42.81
C GLU A 425 -15.24 -17.74 -41.43
N ARG A 426 -15.22 -18.72 -40.52
CA ARG A 426 -14.59 -18.58 -39.19
C ARG A 426 -13.11 -18.27 -39.28
N ARG A 427 -12.38 -18.88 -40.24
CA ARG A 427 -10.96 -18.57 -40.49
C ARG A 427 -10.78 -17.14 -40.97
N THR A 428 -11.62 -16.69 -41.89
CA THR A 428 -11.59 -15.33 -42.44
C THR A 428 -11.90 -14.29 -41.35
N LEU A 429 -12.93 -14.51 -40.56
CA LEU A 429 -13.27 -13.65 -39.42
C LEU A 429 -12.15 -13.59 -38.38
N LEU A 430 -11.55 -14.73 -38.05
CA LEU A 430 -10.43 -14.79 -37.12
C LEU A 430 -9.22 -14.00 -37.64
N SER A 431 -8.90 -14.07 -38.94
CA SER A 431 -7.81 -13.28 -39.53
C SER A 431 -8.06 -11.77 -39.41
N HIS A 432 -9.28 -11.30 -39.70
CA HIS A 432 -9.65 -9.89 -39.53
C HIS A 432 -9.63 -9.44 -38.06
N MET A 433 -9.96 -10.33 -37.12
CA MET A 433 -9.84 -10.04 -35.70
C MET A 433 -8.38 -9.90 -35.26
N TYR A 434 -7.49 -10.74 -35.79
CA TYR A 434 -6.05 -10.61 -35.57
C TYR A 434 -5.51 -9.29 -36.12
N GLU A 435 -5.89 -8.92 -37.34
CA GLU A 435 -5.52 -7.63 -37.91
C GLU A 435 -5.98 -6.46 -37.05
N CYS A 436 -7.23 -6.48 -36.58
CA CYS A 436 -7.79 -5.48 -35.69
C CYS A 436 -6.95 -5.33 -34.40
N VAL A 437 -6.58 -6.45 -33.78
CA VAL A 437 -5.79 -6.46 -32.54
C VAL A 437 -4.32 -6.07 -32.76
N LEU A 438 -3.73 -6.45 -33.90
CA LEU A 438 -2.38 -6.03 -34.28
C LEU A 438 -2.32 -4.52 -34.54
N ARG A 439 -3.33 -3.96 -35.23
CA ARG A 439 -3.47 -2.51 -35.42
C ARG A 439 -3.63 -1.79 -34.08
N ALA A 440 -4.49 -2.30 -33.20
CA ALA A 440 -4.68 -1.80 -31.84
C ALA A 440 -3.37 -1.78 -31.01
N ALA A 441 -2.54 -2.82 -31.16
CA ALA A 441 -1.26 -2.93 -30.46
C ALA A 441 -0.17 -1.99 -31.02
N ALA A 442 -0.21 -1.69 -32.32
CA ALA A 442 0.79 -0.87 -33.01
C ALA A 442 0.64 0.65 -32.73
N GLN A 443 -0.51 1.09 -32.24
CA GLN A 443 -0.79 2.50 -31.99
C GLN A 443 0.01 3.04 -30.78
N ARG A 444 0.70 4.18 -30.99
CA ARG A 444 1.36 4.95 -29.92
C ARG A 444 0.34 5.79 -29.16
N PRO A 445 0.53 6.03 -27.85
CA PRO A 445 -0.37 6.89 -27.09
C PRO A 445 -0.28 8.33 -27.59
N SER A 446 -1.20 8.72 -28.45
CA SER A 446 -1.47 10.13 -28.76
C SER A 446 -2.63 10.58 -27.87
N PRO A 447 -2.59 11.80 -27.30
CA PRO A 447 -3.79 12.35 -26.68
C PRO A 447 -4.89 12.44 -27.75
N PRO A 448 -6.11 11.94 -27.49
CA PRO A 448 -7.20 12.13 -28.43
C PRO A 448 -7.60 13.61 -28.38
N ALA A 449 -7.44 14.33 -29.48
CA ALA A 449 -8.26 15.51 -29.74
C ALA A 449 -9.58 14.99 -30.34
N PRO A 450 -10.70 15.01 -29.61
CA PRO A 450 -11.95 14.48 -30.15
C PRO A 450 -12.61 15.55 -31.00
N ASP A 451 -12.36 15.54 -32.31
CA ASP A 451 -13.22 16.22 -33.26
C ASP A 451 -14.60 15.56 -33.20
N HIS A 452 -15.52 16.12 -32.41
CA HIS A 452 -16.88 15.63 -32.21
C HIS A 452 -17.66 15.49 -33.54
N THR A 453 -17.23 16.20 -34.57
CA THR A 453 -17.73 16.13 -35.96
C THR A 453 -17.45 14.78 -36.64
N ARG A 454 -16.33 14.10 -36.35
CA ARG A 454 -16.04 12.76 -36.93
C ARG A 454 -16.88 11.64 -36.30
N ALA A 455 -17.14 11.72 -34.99
CA ALA A 455 -18.02 10.76 -34.30
C ALA A 455 -19.48 10.84 -34.79
N LEU A 456 -19.93 12.02 -35.26
CA LEU A 456 -21.25 12.22 -35.85
C LEU A 456 -21.38 11.64 -37.27
N GLN A 457 -20.28 11.56 -38.04
CA GLN A 457 -20.29 10.97 -39.39
C GLN A 457 -20.35 9.43 -39.39
N LEU A 458 -19.94 8.77 -38.30
CA LEU A 458 -20.01 7.30 -38.14
C LEU A 458 -21.43 6.75 -37.95
N ARG A 459 -22.43 7.64 -37.83
CA ARG A 459 -23.84 7.31 -37.59
C ARG A 459 -24.53 6.67 -38.80
N GLU A 460 -23.90 6.74 -39.98
CA GLU A 460 -24.46 6.20 -41.22
C GLU A 460 -24.26 4.68 -41.33
N ARG A 461 -25.35 3.96 -40.97
CA ARG A 461 -25.65 2.55 -41.27
C ARG A 461 -24.80 1.50 -40.53
N MET A 462 -24.96 1.43 -39.21
CA MET A 462 -24.63 0.18 -38.49
C MET A 462 -25.67 -0.90 -38.83
N PRO A 463 -25.24 -2.12 -39.22
CA PRO A 463 -26.16 -3.23 -39.39
C PRO A 463 -26.79 -3.62 -38.05
N CYS A 464 -28.11 -3.66 -38.01
CA CYS A 464 -28.87 -3.98 -36.81
C CYS A 464 -28.93 -5.50 -36.59
N MET A 465 -28.25 -5.97 -35.55
CA MET A 465 -28.53 -7.28 -34.95
C MET A 465 -29.74 -7.14 -34.02
N HIS A 466 -30.95 -7.36 -34.53
CA HIS A 466 -32.18 -7.35 -33.73
C HIS A 466 -32.72 -8.78 -33.54
N GLY A 467 -32.77 -9.24 -32.29
CA GLY A 467 -33.45 -10.48 -31.88
C GLY A 467 -32.55 -11.70 -31.60
N PRO A 468 -33.00 -12.67 -30.77
CA PRO A 468 -32.39 -14.00 -30.66
C PRO A 468 -32.92 -14.96 -31.74
N PRO A 469 -32.26 -16.12 -31.95
CA PRO A 469 -31.11 -16.31 -32.80
C PRO A 469 -31.54 -16.57 -34.26
N ALA A 470 -31.67 -15.53 -35.09
CA ALA A 470 -31.38 -15.73 -36.50
C ALA A 470 -29.85 -15.80 -36.61
N VAL A 471 -29.29 -16.84 -37.23
CA VAL A 471 -27.85 -16.90 -37.49
C VAL A 471 -27.51 -15.63 -38.29
N PRO A 472 -26.73 -14.70 -37.72
CA PRO A 472 -26.44 -13.45 -38.40
C PRO A 472 -25.66 -13.77 -39.67
N SER A 473 -25.95 -13.09 -40.78
CA SER A 473 -25.22 -13.36 -42.01
C SER A 473 -23.73 -13.02 -41.84
N SER A 474 -22.86 -13.76 -42.53
CA SER A 474 -21.41 -13.53 -42.49
C SER A 474 -21.07 -12.07 -42.82
N ALA A 475 -21.78 -11.43 -43.75
CA ALA A 475 -21.62 -10.01 -44.09
C ALA A 475 -21.88 -9.06 -42.91
N VAL A 476 -22.91 -9.35 -42.08
CA VAL A 476 -23.23 -8.53 -40.89
C VAL A 476 -22.12 -8.66 -39.85
N VAL A 477 -21.58 -9.86 -39.63
CA VAL A 477 -20.47 -10.08 -38.68
C VAL A 477 -19.20 -9.37 -39.14
N HIS A 478 -18.87 -9.43 -40.43
CA HIS A 478 -17.73 -8.70 -41.00
C HIS A 478 -17.90 -7.18 -40.89
N ALA A 479 -19.09 -6.65 -41.15
CA ALA A 479 -19.38 -5.23 -41.02
C ALA A 479 -19.27 -4.74 -39.55
N LEU A 480 -19.69 -5.55 -38.58
CA LEU A 480 -19.52 -5.26 -37.16
C LEU A 480 -18.05 -5.28 -36.76
N LEU A 481 -17.26 -6.23 -37.26
CA LEU A 481 -15.82 -6.31 -37.00
C LEU A 481 -15.06 -5.13 -37.63
N ALA A 482 -15.41 -4.75 -38.86
CA ALA A 482 -14.86 -3.55 -39.51
C ALA A 482 -15.16 -2.29 -38.69
N HIS A 483 -16.34 -2.24 -38.07
CA HIS A 483 -16.70 -1.15 -37.18
C HIS A 483 -15.90 -1.17 -35.85
N VAL A 484 -15.65 -2.34 -35.24
CA VAL A 484 -14.71 -2.45 -34.11
C VAL A 484 -13.33 -1.91 -34.49
N SER A 485 -12.82 -2.25 -35.68
CA SER A 485 -11.53 -1.73 -36.16
C SER A 485 -11.53 -0.21 -36.27
N ARG A 486 -12.61 0.40 -36.76
CA ARG A 486 -12.73 1.87 -36.81
C ARG A 486 -12.73 2.50 -35.41
N LEU A 487 -13.36 1.87 -34.42
CA LEU A 487 -13.33 2.33 -33.03
C LEU A 487 -11.92 2.25 -32.42
N VAL A 488 -11.20 1.17 -32.74
CA VAL A 488 -9.78 1.01 -32.35
C VAL A 488 -8.97 2.18 -32.89
N ASP A 489 -9.10 2.50 -34.18
CA ASP A 489 -8.37 3.59 -34.82
C ASP A 489 -8.77 4.97 -34.29
N THR A 490 -10.06 5.18 -34.03
CA THR A 490 -10.59 6.49 -33.59
C THR A 490 -10.25 6.81 -32.13
N TYR A 491 -10.26 5.80 -31.25
CA TYR A 491 -10.11 5.99 -29.80
C TYR A 491 -8.81 5.42 -29.22
N ALA A 492 -7.89 4.98 -30.07
CA ALA A 492 -6.62 4.38 -29.67
C ALA A 492 -6.76 3.22 -28.67
N LEU A 493 -7.73 2.33 -28.90
CA LEU A 493 -8.05 1.22 -27.99
C LEU A 493 -6.88 0.23 -27.95
N ARG A 494 -6.48 -0.20 -26.74
CA ARG A 494 -5.37 -1.15 -26.57
C ARG A 494 -5.87 -2.55 -26.22
N PRO A 495 -5.29 -3.61 -26.78
CA PRO A 495 -5.59 -4.97 -26.37
C PRO A 495 -4.91 -5.29 -25.03
N ASP A 496 -5.62 -6.01 -24.18
CA ASP A 496 -5.08 -6.53 -22.92
C ASP A 496 -4.76 -8.03 -23.04
N LEU A 497 -4.18 -8.58 -21.97
CA LEU A 497 -3.84 -10.00 -21.90
C LEU A 497 -5.08 -10.89 -22.12
N ALA A 498 -6.26 -10.48 -21.63
CA ALA A 498 -7.49 -11.25 -21.80
C ALA A 498 -7.93 -11.31 -23.27
N THR A 499 -7.76 -10.21 -24.02
CA THR A 499 -8.02 -10.13 -25.46
C THR A 499 -7.08 -11.06 -26.24
N LEU A 500 -5.79 -11.09 -25.89
CA LEU A 500 -4.84 -12.02 -26.52
C LEU A 500 -5.18 -13.49 -26.22
N GLN A 501 -5.55 -13.79 -24.97
CA GLN A 501 -5.95 -15.14 -24.56
C GLN A 501 -7.23 -15.61 -25.26
N LEU A 502 -8.18 -14.70 -25.50
CA LEU A 502 -9.39 -14.97 -26.26
C LEU A 502 -9.05 -15.40 -27.70
N LEU A 503 -8.21 -14.63 -28.40
CA LEU A 503 -7.81 -14.93 -29.79
C LEU A 503 -7.07 -16.27 -29.90
N VAL A 504 -6.16 -16.56 -28.97
CA VAL A 504 -5.43 -17.84 -28.94
C VAL A 504 -6.39 -19.01 -28.74
N ARG A 505 -7.35 -18.90 -27.80
CA ARG A 505 -8.39 -19.91 -27.59
C ARG A 505 -9.31 -20.10 -28.78
N THR A 506 -9.62 -19.03 -29.49
CA THR A 506 -10.42 -19.14 -30.71
C THR A 506 -9.62 -19.79 -31.83
N ALA A 507 -8.35 -19.44 -31.99
CA ALA A 507 -7.49 -20.00 -33.03
C ALA A 507 -7.20 -21.49 -32.85
N THR A 508 -7.08 -21.94 -31.60
CA THR A 508 -6.97 -23.37 -31.26
C THR A 508 -8.25 -24.15 -31.62
N GLN A 509 -9.40 -23.48 -31.65
CA GLN A 509 -10.69 -24.09 -31.96
C GLN A 509 -11.06 -24.03 -33.45
N TRP A 510 -10.87 -22.88 -34.11
CA TRP A 510 -11.43 -22.63 -35.45
C TRP A 510 -10.45 -22.82 -36.60
N ASN A 511 -9.16 -22.58 -36.39
CA ASN A 511 -8.17 -22.58 -37.48
C ASN A 511 -7.24 -23.79 -37.44
N THR A 512 -7.74 -24.96 -37.85
CA THR A 512 -6.94 -26.22 -37.91
C THR A 512 -5.78 -26.20 -38.91
N ALA A 513 -5.74 -25.24 -39.84
CA ALA A 513 -4.69 -25.12 -40.85
C ALA A 513 -3.48 -24.27 -40.40
N MET A 514 -3.59 -23.53 -39.30
CA MET A 514 -2.48 -22.74 -38.75
C MET A 514 -1.29 -23.60 -38.30
N ASP A 515 -0.07 -23.16 -38.60
CA ASP A 515 1.15 -23.85 -38.18
C ASP A 515 1.27 -23.95 -36.66
N SER A 516 1.71 -25.12 -36.17
CA SER A 516 1.95 -25.36 -34.74
C SER A 516 2.96 -24.37 -34.14
N ARG A 517 3.95 -23.92 -34.93
CA ARG A 517 4.95 -22.92 -34.51
C ARG A 517 4.34 -21.54 -34.32
N ALA A 518 3.43 -21.12 -35.20
CA ALA A 518 2.71 -19.86 -35.09
C ALA A 518 1.75 -19.87 -33.89
N LEU A 519 1.03 -20.99 -33.68
CA LEU A 519 0.15 -21.21 -32.53
C LEU A 519 0.91 -21.07 -31.20
N TRP A 520 2.12 -21.63 -31.11
CA TRP A 520 2.99 -21.49 -29.95
C TRP A 520 3.47 -20.07 -29.71
N HIS A 521 3.92 -19.39 -30.77
CA HIS A 521 4.38 -18.02 -30.66
C HIS A 521 3.27 -17.08 -30.15
N MET A 522 2.04 -17.25 -30.63
CA MET A 522 0.89 -16.49 -30.13
C MET A 522 0.52 -16.85 -28.69
N ALA A 523 0.59 -18.14 -28.33
CA ALA A 523 0.37 -18.56 -26.96
C ALA A 523 1.42 -17.95 -26.01
N ASP A 524 2.69 -17.89 -26.41
CA ASP A 524 3.76 -17.30 -25.61
C ASP A 524 3.57 -15.79 -25.37
N LEU A 525 2.96 -15.07 -26.30
CA LEU A 525 2.57 -13.66 -26.14
C LEU A 525 1.37 -13.49 -25.19
N ALA A 526 0.46 -14.45 -25.16
CA ALA A 526 -0.73 -14.46 -24.29
C ALA A 526 -0.48 -15.06 -22.89
N LEU A 527 0.73 -15.58 -22.64
CA LEU A 527 1.14 -16.17 -21.37
C LEU A 527 2.05 -15.18 -20.61
N PRO A 528 1.63 -14.63 -19.45
CA PRO A 528 2.43 -13.64 -18.73
C PRO A 528 3.75 -14.27 -18.23
N ARG A 529 4.89 -13.68 -18.62
CA ARG A 529 6.25 -14.06 -18.16
C ARG A 529 6.56 -13.58 -16.73
N VAL A 530 5.57 -13.59 -15.84
CA VAL A 530 5.73 -13.04 -14.48
C VAL A 530 6.31 -14.12 -13.56
N PRO A 531 7.39 -13.82 -12.81
CA PRO A 531 7.86 -14.70 -11.74
C PRO A 531 6.85 -14.68 -10.57
N GLY A 532 6.08 -15.75 -10.40
CA GLY A 532 5.09 -15.87 -9.31
C GLY A 532 4.13 -17.06 -9.46
N PRO A 533 3.17 -17.24 -8.53
CA PRO A 533 2.10 -18.24 -8.65
C PRO A 533 1.22 -17.90 -9.85
N ARG A 534 1.09 -18.84 -10.79
CA ARG A 534 0.36 -18.63 -12.05
C ARG A 534 -1.15 -18.83 -11.84
N PRO A 535 -2.01 -17.95 -12.38
CA PRO A 535 -3.46 -18.04 -12.21
C PRO A 535 -4.07 -19.27 -12.90
N PRO A 536 -5.22 -19.79 -12.45
CA PRO A 536 -5.86 -21.00 -13.01
C PRO A 536 -6.20 -20.88 -14.51
N VAL A 537 -6.45 -19.66 -14.99
CA VAL A 537 -6.67 -19.33 -16.41
C VAL A 537 -5.48 -19.73 -17.30
N TYR A 538 -4.27 -19.67 -16.76
CA TYR A 538 -3.02 -20.08 -17.44
C TYR A 538 -3.01 -21.58 -17.77
N ARG A 539 -3.49 -22.40 -16.83
CA ARG A 539 -3.57 -23.85 -17.03
C ARG A 539 -4.60 -24.20 -18.09
N ALA A 540 -5.77 -23.56 -18.06
CA ALA A 540 -6.83 -23.79 -19.04
C ALA A 540 -6.33 -23.51 -20.47
N LEU A 541 -5.63 -22.39 -20.67
CA LEU A 541 -5.09 -22.04 -21.99
C LEU A 541 -4.07 -23.06 -22.51
N LEU A 542 -3.21 -23.60 -21.64
CA LEU A 542 -2.26 -24.67 -22.02
C LEU A 542 -2.95 -26.01 -22.33
N CYS A 543 -4.07 -26.31 -21.66
CA CYS A 543 -4.88 -27.48 -22.00
C CYS A 543 -5.55 -27.31 -23.37
N ASP A 544 -6.12 -26.12 -23.64
CA ASP A 544 -6.73 -25.78 -24.94
C ASP A 544 -5.70 -25.85 -26.07
N LEU A 545 -4.47 -25.37 -25.81
CA LEU A 545 -3.33 -25.45 -26.73
C LEU A 545 -2.94 -26.90 -27.01
N ALA A 546 -2.80 -27.73 -25.97
CA ALA A 546 -2.47 -29.14 -26.12
C ALA A 546 -3.51 -29.88 -26.97
N ALA A 547 -4.80 -29.69 -26.68
CA ALA A 547 -5.89 -30.32 -27.42
C ALA A 547 -5.93 -29.90 -28.90
N ALA A 548 -5.51 -28.67 -29.22
CA ALA A 548 -5.43 -28.22 -30.60
C ALA A 548 -4.19 -28.71 -31.35
N LEU A 549 -3.06 -28.88 -30.67
CA LEU A 549 -1.84 -29.46 -31.24
C LEU A 549 -2.01 -30.96 -31.53
N GLU A 550 -2.77 -31.68 -30.71
CA GLU A 550 -3.11 -33.08 -30.97
C GLU A 550 -4.00 -33.27 -32.18
N ARG A 551 -5.01 -32.40 -32.34
CA ARG A 551 -5.88 -32.40 -33.52
C ARG A 551 -5.13 -32.11 -34.82
N ARG A 552 -3.90 -31.59 -34.72
CA ARG A 552 -2.96 -31.34 -35.84
C ARG A 552 -1.85 -32.37 -35.94
N HIS A 553 -1.93 -33.44 -35.16
CA HIS A 553 -0.93 -34.51 -35.08
C HIS A 553 0.48 -34.08 -34.62
N ASP A 554 0.65 -32.88 -34.04
CA ASP A 554 1.91 -32.45 -33.44
C ASP A 554 2.03 -32.94 -31.98
N ARG A 555 2.35 -34.24 -31.86
CA ARG A 555 2.45 -34.95 -30.58
C ARG A 555 3.58 -34.43 -29.69
N ALA A 556 4.66 -33.89 -30.25
CA ALA A 556 5.79 -33.36 -29.48
C ALA A 556 5.39 -32.07 -28.76
N SER A 557 4.81 -31.12 -29.50
CA SER A 557 4.27 -29.88 -28.96
C SER A 557 3.13 -30.12 -27.97
N ALA A 558 2.21 -31.04 -28.27
CA ALA A 558 1.11 -31.37 -27.35
C ALA A 558 1.61 -31.93 -26.01
N ARG A 559 2.63 -32.79 -26.03
CA ARG A 559 3.29 -33.29 -24.80
C ARG A 559 3.94 -32.15 -24.02
N HIS A 560 4.60 -31.22 -24.70
CA HIS A 560 5.22 -30.04 -24.08
C HIS A 560 4.17 -29.15 -23.38
N ALA A 561 3.07 -28.80 -24.06
CA ALA A 561 1.98 -28.01 -23.49
C ALA A 561 1.36 -28.66 -22.24
N ARG A 562 1.13 -29.98 -22.26
CA ARG A 562 0.64 -30.74 -21.10
C ARG A 562 1.62 -30.76 -19.95
N ALA A 563 2.92 -30.91 -20.23
CA ALA A 563 3.95 -30.87 -19.20
C ALA A 563 3.97 -29.52 -18.49
N LEU A 564 3.83 -28.42 -19.23
CA LEU A 564 3.69 -27.06 -18.67
C LEU A 564 2.41 -26.90 -17.84
N ALA A 565 1.27 -27.42 -18.31
CA ALA A 565 -0.01 -27.37 -17.57
C ALA A 565 0.09 -28.14 -16.23
N ARG A 566 0.71 -29.33 -16.24
CA ARG A 566 0.96 -30.15 -15.03
C ARG A 566 1.90 -29.45 -14.04
N ARG A 567 2.96 -28.80 -14.53
CA ARG A 567 3.88 -28.01 -13.68
C ARG A 567 3.17 -26.85 -12.99
N CYS A 568 2.19 -26.23 -13.65
CA CYS A 568 1.38 -25.17 -13.04
C CYS A 568 0.48 -25.70 -11.91
N ALA A 569 -0.10 -26.90 -12.05
CA ALA A 569 -0.94 -27.52 -11.01
C ALA A 569 -0.16 -27.89 -9.74
N ARG A 570 1.09 -28.34 -9.85
CA ARG A 570 1.92 -28.74 -8.69
C ARG A 570 2.33 -27.56 -7.80
N ARG A 571 2.41 -26.34 -8.33
CA ARG A 571 2.78 -25.15 -7.54
C ARG A 571 1.64 -24.57 -6.71
N VAL A 572 0.39 -24.92 -7.01
CA VAL A 572 -0.81 -24.52 -6.25
C VAL A 572 -1.06 -25.46 -5.05
N ARG A 573 -0.51 -26.68 -5.08
CA ARG A 573 -0.58 -27.70 -4.01
C ARG A 573 0.67 -27.74 -3.11
N ARG A 574 1.12 -26.59 -2.58
CA ARG A 574 1.92 -26.59 -1.34
C ARG A 574 1.05 -26.00 -0.22
N PRO A 575 0.40 -26.84 0.61
CA PRO A 575 -0.17 -26.36 1.85
C PRO A 575 0.95 -25.95 2.79
N LEU A 576 0.71 -24.88 3.55
CA LEU A 576 1.37 -24.55 4.80
C LEU A 576 1.37 -25.79 5.72
N ALA A 577 2.49 -26.51 5.76
CA ALA A 577 2.73 -27.57 6.72
C ALA A 577 4.21 -27.54 7.10
N ARG A 578 4.56 -26.60 7.98
CA ARG A 578 5.67 -26.65 8.95
C ARG A 578 5.83 -25.28 9.61
N GLU A 579 4.86 -24.92 10.43
CA GLU A 579 5.05 -24.01 11.57
C GLU A 579 4.18 -24.55 12.70
N ALA A 580 4.73 -25.54 13.42
CA ALA A 580 4.37 -25.86 14.79
C ALA A 580 5.70 -25.92 15.56
N ALA A 581 5.71 -25.28 16.71
CA ALA A 581 6.83 -24.63 17.39
C ALA A 581 7.96 -25.57 17.92
N PRO A 582 9.15 -25.00 18.20
CA PRO A 582 10.17 -25.67 18.99
C PRO A 582 9.90 -25.54 20.51
N GLY A 583 10.08 -26.68 21.18
CA GLY A 583 10.40 -26.96 22.59
C GLY A 583 10.26 -25.90 23.69
N THR A 584 9.58 -26.32 24.76
CA THR A 584 10.02 -26.06 26.15
C THR A 584 10.16 -27.38 26.88
N ALA A 585 11.32 -27.56 27.51
CA ALA A 585 11.79 -28.75 28.20
C ALA A 585 11.15 -28.96 29.58
N ALA A 586 11.11 -30.22 30.02
CA ALA A 586 11.23 -30.57 31.44
C ALA A 586 12.02 -31.89 31.54
N ALA A 587 13.05 -31.84 32.37
CA ALA A 587 14.03 -32.89 32.63
C ALA A 587 13.49 -34.02 33.51
N GLY A 588 14.16 -35.17 33.48
CA GLY A 588 14.20 -36.09 34.63
C GLY A 588 14.21 -37.57 34.31
N ALA A 589 15.32 -38.21 34.70
CA ALA A 589 15.45 -39.61 35.13
C ALA A 589 15.52 -40.75 34.10
N GLU A 590 16.76 -41.23 33.96
CA GLU A 590 17.24 -42.62 33.94
C GLU A 590 17.02 -43.54 32.72
N PRO A 591 18.11 -44.13 32.18
CA PRO A 591 18.07 -45.33 31.36
C PRO A 591 18.43 -46.56 32.19
N ILE A 592 17.78 -47.72 31.98
CA ILE A 592 18.36 -49.05 32.22
C ILE A 592 17.56 -50.11 31.42
N VAL A 593 18.29 -50.71 30.46
CA VAL A 593 18.41 -52.15 30.15
C VAL A 593 17.16 -53.00 29.86
N GLY A 594 17.06 -53.43 28.59
CA GLY A 594 17.08 -54.85 28.24
C GLY A 594 15.75 -55.64 28.18
N PRO A 595 15.75 -56.87 27.63
CA PRO A 595 15.13 -57.14 26.32
C PRO A 595 14.21 -58.39 26.28
N ALA A 596 13.38 -58.52 25.24
CA ALA A 596 12.88 -59.79 24.64
C ALA A 596 11.87 -59.46 23.52
N ALA A 597 12.11 -59.78 22.24
CA ALA A 597 12.03 -61.08 21.57
C ALA A 597 10.61 -61.48 21.11
N SER A 598 10.48 -61.69 19.79
CA SER A 598 9.61 -62.64 19.07
C SER A 598 8.10 -62.64 19.36
N THR A 599 7.20 -62.49 18.39
CA THR A 599 6.73 -63.59 17.52
C THR A 599 5.73 -63.01 16.50
N LEU A 600 5.89 -63.25 15.19
CA LEU A 600 5.21 -64.29 14.39
C LEU A 600 3.68 -64.13 14.25
N GLY A 601 3.19 -64.14 13.01
CA GLY A 601 1.92 -64.84 12.71
C GLY A 601 0.87 -64.08 11.92
N ARG A 602 0.94 -64.21 10.59
CA ARG A 602 -0.15 -64.41 9.62
C ARG A 602 -1.60 -64.12 10.08
N ARG A 603 -2.29 -63.28 9.31
CA ARG A 603 -3.29 -63.71 8.32
C ARG A 603 -3.41 -62.69 7.19
#